data_AF-A0A7W1R724-F1
#
_entry.id   AF-A0A7W1R724-F1
#
_cell.length_a   1.000
_cell.length_b   1.000
_cell.length_c   1.000
_cell.angle_alpha   90.00
_cell.angle_beta   90.00
_cell.angle_gamma   90.00
#
_symmetry.space_group_name_H-M   'P 1'
#
loop_
_entity.id
_entity.type
_entity.pdbx_description
1 polymer ?
#
loop_
_entity_poly.entity_id
_entity_poly.type
_entity_poly.pdbx_seq_one_letter_code
_entity_poly.pdbx_strand_id
1 'polypeptide(L)'
;ALAAFGTSFVPGVLALGVFIALFEFSIVSSISIGSELVPGAPARGLSAVIAAATMGRAAAATPATWLYEQHGIWVPALIGAAFASLTVLCITRVAALPARQSAVATPRPPGDHSVSR
;
A
#
# COMPACT_ATOMS: atom_id res chain seq x y z
N ALA A 1 19.43 -8.30 -10.65
CA ALA A 1 19.74 -9.73 -10.44
C ALA A 1 18.78 -10.68 -11.18
N LEU A 2 17.48 -10.38 -11.33
CA LEU A 2 16.53 -11.27 -12.02
C LEU A 2 16.67 -11.32 -13.56
N ALA A 3 17.31 -10.31 -14.17
CA ALA A 3 17.53 -10.22 -15.62
C ALA A 3 18.72 -11.05 -16.15
N ALA A 4 19.55 -11.64 -15.28
CA ALA A 4 20.66 -12.51 -15.71
C ALA A 4 20.20 -13.94 -16.09
N PHE A 5 18.97 -14.32 -15.73
CA PHE A 5 18.41 -15.66 -15.93
C PHE A 5 17.44 -15.73 -17.12
N GLY A 6 17.74 -15.03 -18.23
CA GLY A 6 16.90 -14.98 -19.43
C GLY A 6 16.64 -16.34 -20.12
N THR A 7 17.19 -17.45 -19.62
CA THR A 7 17.11 -18.79 -20.20
C THR A 7 16.51 -19.86 -19.26
N SER A 8 16.13 -19.53 -18.03
CA SER A 8 15.73 -20.52 -17.02
C SER A 8 14.29 -20.30 -16.55
N PHE A 9 13.35 -21.13 -17.01
CA PHE A 9 11.92 -21.09 -16.62
C PHE A 9 11.71 -21.13 -15.09
N VAL A 10 12.50 -21.96 -14.40
CA VAL A 10 12.38 -22.21 -12.96
C VAL A 10 12.56 -20.95 -12.08
N PRO A 11 13.68 -20.20 -12.15
CA PRO A 11 13.84 -18.98 -11.35
C PRO A 11 12.82 -17.89 -11.69
N GLY A 12 12.36 -17.81 -12.94
CA GLY A 12 11.29 -16.89 -13.33
C GLY A 12 9.97 -17.18 -12.60
N VAL A 13 9.56 -18.45 -12.56
CA VAL A 13 8.36 -18.89 -11.84
C VAL A 13 8.49 -18.72 -10.33
N LEU A 14 9.65 -19.05 -9.75
CA LEU A 14 9.88 -18.85 -8.32
C LEU A 14 9.81 -17.37 -7.92
N ALA A 15 10.45 -16.49 -8.71
CA ALA A 15 10.39 -15.05 -8.46
C ALA A 15 8.97 -14.49 -8.62
N LEU A 16 8.21 -15.00 -9.60
CA LEU A 16 6.80 -14.66 -9.75
C LEU A 16 5.97 -15.12 -8.55
N GLY A 17 6.20 -16.33 -8.03
CA GLY A 17 5.54 -16.84 -6.83
C GLY A 17 5.81 -15.97 -5.61
N VAL A 18 7.07 -15.58 -5.38
CA VAL A 18 7.44 -14.65 -4.31
C VAL A 18 6.78 -13.29 -4.50
N PHE A 19 6.76 -12.77 -5.73
CA PHE A 19 6.09 -11.51 -6.04
C PHE A 19 4.59 -11.54 -5.69
N ILE A 20 3.88 -12.61 -6.09
CA ILE A 20 2.45 -12.77 -5.79
C ILE A 20 2.21 -12.84 -4.28
N ALA A 21 3.01 -13.63 -3.55
CA ALA A 21 2.88 -13.76 -2.10
C ALA A 21 3.08 -12.42 -1.37
N LEU A 22 4.09 -11.64 -1.76
CA LEU A 22 4.36 -10.32 -1.19
C LEU A 22 3.28 -9.29 -1.58
N PHE A 23 2.78 -9.37 -2.81
CA PHE A 23 1.68 -8.53 -3.27
C PHE A 23 0.39 -8.81 -2.47
N GLU A 24 0.05 -10.08 -2.25
CA GLU A 24 -1.11 -10.48 -1.45
C GLU A 24 -0.98 -9.96 -0.02
N PHE A 25 0.17 -10.18 0.62
CA PHE A 25 0.45 -9.65 1.95
C PHE A 25 0.29 -8.11 2.00
N SER A 26 0.76 -7.41 0.97
CA SER A 26 0.63 -5.96 0.86
C SER A 26 -0.83 -5.50 0.73
N ILE A 27 -1.64 -6.17 -0.10
CA ILE A 27 -3.07 -5.86 -0.27
C ILE A 27 -3.83 -6.12 1.03
N VAL A 28 -3.61 -7.27 1.67
CA VAL A 28 -4.28 -7.62 2.92
C VAL A 28 -3.91 -6.64 4.04
N SER A 29 -2.64 -6.28 4.17
CA SER A 29 -2.19 -5.27 5.15
C SER A 29 -2.77 -3.88 4.88
N SER A 30 -3.00 -3.54 3.60
CA SER A 30 -3.59 -2.27 3.21
C SER A 30 -5.06 -2.14 3.62
N ILE A 31 -5.77 -3.25 3.87
CA ILE A 31 -7.16 -3.23 4.35
C ILE A 31 -7.22 -2.64 5.77
N SER A 32 -6.36 -3.11 6.67
CA SER A 32 -6.29 -2.61 8.05
C SER A 32 -5.83 -1.16 8.12
N ILE A 33 -4.86 -0.77 7.27
CA ILE A 33 -4.47 0.63 7.13
C ILE A 33 -5.64 1.45 6.61
N GLY A 34 -6.33 0.97 5.57
CA GLY A 34 -7.43 1.67 4.91
C GLY A 34 -8.64 1.94 5.81
N SER A 35 -9.00 1.01 6.71
CA SER A 35 -10.13 1.18 7.62
C SER A 35 -9.90 2.28 8.66
N GLU A 36 -8.65 2.55 9.03
CA GLU A 36 -8.26 3.54 10.02
C GLU A 36 -7.89 4.91 9.41
N LEU A 37 -7.84 5.02 8.07
CA LEU A 37 -7.47 6.28 7.39
C LEU A 37 -8.49 7.42 7.59
N VAL A 38 -9.78 7.10 7.71
CA VAL A 38 -10.87 8.09 7.82
C VAL A 38 -11.63 7.87 9.14
N PRO A 39 -11.45 8.74 10.15
CA PRO A 39 -12.13 8.61 11.43
C PRO A 39 -13.65 8.54 11.28
N GLY A 40 -14.27 7.52 11.87
CA GLY A 40 -15.72 7.34 11.88
C GLY A 40 -16.35 6.90 10.54
N ALA A 41 -15.56 6.67 9.49
CA ALA A 41 -16.07 6.21 8.19
C ALA A 41 -15.10 5.25 7.48
N PRO A 42 -14.92 4.01 7.98
CA PRO A 42 -13.94 3.04 7.46
C PRO A 42 -14.16 2.71 5.98
N ALA A 43 -15.41 2.68 5.50
CA ALA A 43 -15.75 2.42 4.10
C ALA A 43 -15.19 3.49 3.14
N ARG A 44 -15.04 4.74 3.59
CA ARG A 44 -14.45 5.83 2.78
C ARG A 44 -12.93 5.65 2.65
N GLY A 45 -12.25 5.31 3.74
CA GLY A 45 -10.81 5.05 3.73
C GLY A 45 -10.46 3.82 2.88
N LEU A 46 -11.22 2.72 3.05
CA LEU A 46 -11.01 1.50 2.27
C LEU A 46 -11.28 1.70 0.78
N SER A 47 -12.36 2.38 0.41
CA SER A 47 -12.67 2.65 -1.01
C SER A 47 -11.64 3.58 -1.66
N ALA A 48 -11.07 4.53 -0.91
CA ALA A 48 -9.97 5.36 -1.39
C ALA A 48 -8.72 4.54 -1.69
N VAL A 49 -8.33 3.61 -0.81
CA VAL A 49 -7.19 2.70 -1.03
C VAL A 49 -7.42 1.82 -2.26
N ILE A 50 -8.62 1.24 -2.42
CA ILE A 50 -8.96 0.40 -3.56
C ILE A 50 -8.97 1.20 -4.88
N ALA A 51 -9.55 2.41 -4.86
CA ALA A 51 -9.57 3.30 -6.03
C ALA A 51 -8.15 3.71 -6.44
N ALA A 52 -7.30 4.08 -5.48
CA ALA A 52 -5.90 4.42 -5.73
C ALA A 52 -5.13 3.23 -6.31
N ALA A 53 -5.31 2.03 -5.77
CA ALA A 53 -4.67 0.81 -6.28
C ALA A 53 -5.09 0.49 -7.73
N THR A 54 -6.38 0.65 -8.03
CA THR A 54 -6.93 0.43 -9.38
C THR A 54 -6.39 1.45 -10.37
N MET A 55 -6.40 2.74 -9.98
CA MET A 55 -5.88 3.83 -10.80
C MET A 55 -4.38 3.68 -11.05
N GLY A 56 -3.60 3.27 -10.04
CA GLY A 56 -2.17 3.01 -10.18
C GLY A 56 -1.88 1.92 -11.22
N ARG A 57 -2.63 0.82 -11.20
CA ARG A 57 -2.48 -0.25 -12.22
C ARG A 57 -2.86 0.23 -13.61
N ALA A 58 -3.98 0.96 -13.73
CA ALA A 58 -4.42 1.51 -15.01
C ALA A 58 -3.39 2.49 -15.59
N ALA A 59 -2.85 3.38 -14.77
CA ALA A 59 -1.85 4.36 -15.19
C ALA A 59 -0.51 3.71 -15.55
N ALA A 60 -0.13 2.62 -14.87
CA ALA A 60 1.13 1.92 -15.13
C ALA A 60 1.08 1.01 -16.37
N ALA A 61 -0.10 0.50 -16.76
CA ALA A 61 -0.23 -0.49 -17.84
C ALA A 61 0.29 0.02 -19.19
N THR A 62 -0.14 1.20 -19.65
CA THR A 62 0.25 1.77 -20.94
C THR A 62 1.77 2.03 -21.06
N PRO A 63 2.42 2.76 -20.13
CA PRO A 63 3.86 2.98 -20.21
C PRO A 63 4.66 1.69 -20.00
N ALA A 64 4.18 0.75 -19.15
CA ALA A 64 4.88 -0.51 -18.94
C ALA A 64 4.90 -1.38 -20.21
N THR A 65 3.78 -1.46 -20.94
CA THR A 65 3.71 -2.20 -22.21
C THR A 65 4.61 -1.57 -23.26
N TRP A 66 4.56 -0.25 -23.43
CA TRP A 66 5.43 0.45 -24.37
C TRP A 66 6.92 0.23 -24.07
N LEU A 67 7.28 0.27 -22.79
CA LEU A 67 8.67 0.10 -22.36
C LEU A 67 9.14 -1.34 -22.48
N TYR A 68 8.23 -2.30 -22.27
CA TYR A 68 8.47 -3.72 -22.51
C TYR A 68 8.77 -4.00 -24.00
N GLU A 69 8.02 -3.41 -24.92
CA GLU A 69 8.24 -3.62 -26.36
C GLU A 69 9.61 -3.10 -26.82
N GLN A 70 10.08 -1.99 -26.24
CA GLN A 70 11.35 -1.37 -26.65
C GLN A 70 12.59 -1.95 -25.98
N HIS A 71 12.49 -2.26 -24.69
CA HIS A 71 13.66 -2.62 -23.87
C HIS A 71 13.54 -4.02 -23.25
N GLY A 72 12.43 -4.74 -23.47
CA GLY A 72 12.14 -6.01 -22.84
C GLY A 72 11.74 -5.88 -21.37
N ILE A 73 11.67 -7.01 -20.67
CA ILE A 73 11.10 -7.12 -19.32
C ILE A 73 11.89 -6.40 -18.21
N TRP A 74 13.18 -6.16 -18.41
CA TRP A 74 14.05 -5.69 -17.32
C TRP A 74 13.78 -4.23 -16.93
N VAL A 75 13.42 -3.36 -17.88
CA VAL A 75 13.13 -1.94 -17.59
C VAL A 75 11.81 -1.77 -16.84
N PRO A 76 10.68 -2.34 -17.28
CA PRO A 76 9.43 -2.29 -16.51
C PRO A 76 9.60 -2.86 -15.10
N ALA A 77 10.37 -3.95 -14.95
CA ALA A 77 10.65 -4.56 -13.65
C ALA A 77 11.45 -3.63 -12.73
N LEU A 78 12.47 -2.93 -13.24
CA LEU A 78 13.25 -1.97 -12.45
C LEU A 78 12.42 -0.77 -12.00
N ILE A 79 11.59 -0.23 -12.90
CA ILE A 79 10.69 0.87 -12.56
C ILE A 79 9.70 0.42 -11.48
N GLY A 80 9.10 -0.76 -11.64
CA GLY A 80 8.21 -1.34 -10.62
C GLY A 80 8.90 -1.49 -9.26
N ALA A 81 10.13 -2.01 -9.24
CA ALA A 81 10.91 -2.13 -8.01
C ALA A 81 11.26 -0.77 -7.39
N ALA A 82 11.55 0.25 -8.21
CA ALA A 82 11.82 1.61 -7.75
C ALA A 82 10.58 2.24 -7.09
N PHE A 83 9.40 2.12 -7.71
CA PHE A 83 8.14 2.62 -7.15
C PHE A 83 7.74 1.88 -5.86
N ALA A 84 7.95 0.57 -5.80
CA ALA A 84 7.73 -0.20 -4.57
C ALA A 84 8.66 0.28 -3.45
N SER A 85 9.95 0.48 -3.75
CA SER A 85 10.94 0.97 -2.77
C SER A 85 10.60 2.39 -2.29
N LEU A 86 10.17 3.27 -3.20
CA LEU A 86 9.71 4.62 -2.85
C LEU A 86 8.47 4.58 -1.94
N THR A 87 7.54 3.67 -2.20
CA THR A 87 6.34 3.48 -1.37
C THR A 87 6.72 3.05 0.04
N VAL A 88 7.60 2.04 0.17
CA VAL A 88 8.13 1.59 1.48
C VAL A 88 8.83 2.74 2.20
N LEU A 89 9.65 3.51 1.50
CA LEU A 89 10.31 4.69 2.08
C LEU A 89 9.28 5.70 2.58
N CYS A 90 8.26 6.02 1.78
CA CYS A 90 7.22 6.98 2.15
C CYS A 90 6.45 6.52 3.41
N ILE A 91 6.01 5.26 3.44
CA ILE A 91 5.32 4.67 4.61
C ILE A 91 6.23 4.70 5.84
N THR A 92 7.51 4.33 5.70
CA THR A 92 8.46 4.32 6.82
C THR A 92 8.70 5.73 7.36
N ARG A 93 8.76 6.75 6.49
CA ARG A 93 8.90 8.15 6.91
C ARG A 93 7.66 8.69 7.59
N VAL A 94 6.46 8.33 7.12
CA VAL A 94 5.19 8.69 7.78
C VAL A 94 5.08 8.00 9.14
N ALA A 95 5.44 6.72 9.23
CA ALA A 95 5.44 5.97 10.48
C ALA A 95 6.46 6.48 11.50
N ALA A 96 7.56 7.11 11.04
CA ALA A 96 8.57 7.72 11.90
C ALA A 96 8.17 9.12 12.42
N LEU A 97 7.05 9.69 11.96
CA LEU A 97 6.55 10.96 12.52
C LEU A 97 6.08 10.72 13.96
N PRO A 98 6.46 11.57 14.93
CA PRO A 98 5.96 11.49 16.29
C PRO A 98 4.44 11.57 16.25
N ALA A 99 3.78 10.53 16.77
CA ALA A 99 2.33 10.49 16.85
C ALA A 99 1.85 11.73 17.63
N ARG A 100 1.09 12.63 16.99
CA ARG A 100 0.21 13.55 17.72
C ARG A 100 -0.96 12.75 18.31
N GLN A 101 -0.64 11.80 19.19
CA GLN A 101 -1.60 11.20 20.11
C GLN A 101 -1.73 12.15 21.31
N SER A 102 -2.97 12.37 21.77
CA SER A 102 -3.39 13.14 22.97
C SER A 102 -4.02 14.52 22.73
N ALA A 103 -5.13 14.61 22.00
CA ALA A 103 -6.05 15.75 22.14
C ALA A 103 -7.55 15.42 22.06
N VAL A 104 -7.95 14.14 22.01
CA VAL A 104 -9.37 13.73 22.10
C VAL A 104 -9.51 12.52 23.04
N ALA A 105 -8.93 12.64 24.23
CA ALA A 105 -9.27 11.80 25.37
C ALA A 105 -9.40 12.71 26.58
N THR A 106 -10.35 13.65 26.55
CA THR A 106 -10.90 14.19 27.78
C THR A 106 -11.76 13.09 28.40
N PRO A 107 -11.46 12.60 29.62
CA PRO A 107 -12.39 11.75 30.35
C PRO A 107 -13.70 12.53 30.52
N ARG A 108 -14.82 11.98 30.06
CA ARG A 108 -16.14 12.49 30.48
C ARG A 108 -16.22 12.26 31.98
N PRO A 109 -16.42 13.29 32.82
CA PRO A 109 -16.51 13.11 34.25
C PRO A 109 -17.70 12.18 34.59
N PRO A 110 -17.57 11.31 35.60
CA PRO A 110 -18.63 10.41 35.99
C PRO A 110 -19.79 11.20 36.60
N GLY A 111 -20.99 11.01 36.04
CA GLY A 111 -22.28 11.24 36.67
C GLY A 111 -22.54 12.62 37.27
N ASP A 112 -23.33 13.44 36.57
CA ASP A 112 -24.21 14.37 37.26
C ASP A 112 -25.65 13.83 37.14
N HIS A 113 -26.02 13.01 38.13
CA HIS A 113 -27.40 12.73 38.47
C HIS A 113 -27.78 13.58 39.69
N SER A 114 -27.58 14.89 39.64
CA SER A 114 -28.25 15.82 40.55
C SER A 114 -29.57 16.30 39.96
N VAL A 115 -30.62 15.61 40.41
CA VAL A 115 -31.88 16.19 40.92
C VAL A 115 -32.23 17.60 40.42
N SER A 116 -33.28 17.71 39.61
CA SER A 116 -34.25 18.79 39.77
C SER A 116 -35.66 18.25 39.58
N ARG A 117 -36.41 18.34 40.68
CA ARG A 117 -37.86 18.14 40.78
C ARG A 117 -38.64 19.02 39.80
#